data_AF-A0A857N945-F1
#
_entry.id   AF-A0A857N945-F1
#
_cell.length_a   1.000
_cell.length_b   1.000
_cell.length_c   1.000
_cell.angle_alpha   90.00
_cell.angle_beta   90.00
_cell.angle_gamma   90.00
#
_symmetry.space_group_name_H-M   'P 1'
#
loop_
_entity.id
_entity.type
_entity.pdbx_description
1 polymer ?
#
loop_
_entity_poly.entity_id
_entity_poly.type
_entity_poly.pdbx_seq_one_letter_code
_entity_poly.pdbx_strand_id
1 'polypeptide(L)'
;MESLGLELNFKVFRLLGAWNSSGSQNGTTRFLYFLYTIIVLMLIFIYLMLLIVDTFFQKDITTLVGNLNISCVVTACYFKILLLVIKHKEIIDMMKILELNDCKPNNEIERDILHRYKDKAQFTSKMFLIFSAITVTVLVIAPFTYNGGLEKRNLLFRVRGSDDEKNLFIYVITKLHDLFLVGFGMPLNASFDTLIAGLMVLTCGQYELLYDRLRHATTYSKICNCVRHHQYILKFSKCIEDLFGTLVFVQCFMSMVIVCCLIYIMVLMKSVVDRFESACFLSVMLVQLLLYCWNGNEVFSMSQGVAASTLNNEEWSNLSIRSKKALLLMSIRSYNTEQLKASSFLNLSLTTYMMILKASYSMFTLLQRVSSD
;
A
#
# COMPACT_ATOMS: atom_id res chain seq x y z
N MET A 1 0.94 0.82 -19.06
CA MET A 1 0.13 0.54 -17.84
C MET A 1 -0.43 -0.87 -17.82
N GLU A 2 -1.24 -1.29 -18.81
CA GLU A 2 -1.79 -2.65 -18.84
C GLU A 2 -0.69 -3.72 -18.93
N SER A 3 0.38 -3.42 -19.65
CA SER A 3 1.57 -4.27 -19.77
C SER A 3 2.41 -4.49 -18.49
N LEU A 4 2.12 -3.80 -17.36
CA LEU A 4 2.98 -3.78 -16.16
C LEU A 4 2.49 -4.68 -15.02
N GLY A 5 1.43 -5.47 -15.21
CA GLY A 5 0.89 -6.29 -14.11
C GLY A 5 0.14 -5.50 -13.04
N LEU A 6 -0.18 -4.23 -13.31
CA LEU A 6 -0.92 -3.34 -12.39
C LEU A 6 -2.37 -3.10 -12.85
N GLU A 7 -2.84 -3.90 -13.81
CA GLU A 7 -4.16 -3.75 -14.43
C GLU A 7 -5.31 -3.73 -13.43
N LEU A 8 -5.28 -4.64 -12.45
CA LEU A 8 -6.34 -4.76 -11.47
C LEU A 8 -6.49 -3.44 -10.68
N ASN A 9 -5.38 -2.90 -10.20
CA ASN A 9 -5.33 -1.66 -9.43
C ASN A 9 -5.89 -0.48 -10.24
N PHE A 10 -5.42 -0.30 -11.48
CA PHE A 10 -5.89 0.78 -12.33
C PHE A 10 -7.33 0.59 -12.82
N LYS A 11 -7.81 -0.66 -12.98
CA LYS A 11 -9.24 -0.95 -13.23
C LYS A 11 -10.09 -0.51 -12.04
N VAL A 12 -9.69 -0.85 -10.81
CA VAL A 12 -10.38 -0.40 -9.58
C VAL A 12 -10.37 1.12 -9.47
N PHE A 13 -9.22 1.77 -9.65
CA PHE A 13 -9.14 3.23 -9.59
C PHE A 13 -10.01 3.90 -10.66
N ARG A 14 -10.07 3.33 -11.87
CA ARG A 14 -10.89 3.89 -12.95
C ARG A 14 -12.38 3.77 -12.65
N LEU A 15 -12.82 2.58 -12.22
CA LEU A 15 -14.23 2.29 -11.91
C LEU A 15 -14.74 3.14 -10.74
N LEU A 16 -13.89 3.37 -9.73
CA LEU A 16 -14.27 4.08 -8.51
C LEU A 16 -13.94 5.57 -8.54
N GLY A 17 -13.60 6.12 -9.71
CA GLY A 17 -13.47 7.57 -9.91
C GLY A 17 -12.14 8.18 -9.51
N ALA A 18 -11.15 7.38 -9.12
CA ALA A 18 -9.85 7.87 -8.69
C ALA A 18 -8.89 8.10 -9.86
N TRP A 19 -9.02 7.38 -10.99
CA TRP A 19 -8.06 7.43 -12.10
C TRP A 19 -8.70 7.55 -13.48
N ASN A 20 -8.59 8.74 -14.09
CA ASN A 20 -9.06 8.96 -15.45
C ASN A 20 -7.99 8.50 -16.47
N SER A 21 -8.30 7.52 -17.32
CA SER A 21 -7.38 7.24 -18.42
C SER A 21 -7.48 8.34 -19.46
N SER A 22 -6.33 8.87 -19.87
CA SER A 22 -6.19 9.92 -20.89
C SER A 22 -6.74 9.56 -22.29
N GLY A 23 -7.51 8.47 -22.44
CA GLY A 23 -7.97 7.92 -23.72
C GLY A 23 -9.36 8.35 -24.17
N SER A 24 -10.14 9.09 -23.38
CA SER A 24 -11.43 9.61 -23.86
C SER A 24 -11.23 10.91 -24.65
N GLN A 25 -11.41 10.83 -25.98
CA GLN A 25 -11.18 11.95 -26.92
C GLN A 25 -12.18 13.12 -26.76
N ASN A 26 -13.28 12.94 -26.02
CA ASN A 26 -14.33 13.95 -25.89
C ASN A 26 -14.14 14.80 -24.61
N GLY A 27 -14.21 16.13 -24.74
CA GLY A 27 -14.06 17.05 -23.60
C GLY A 27 -15.15 16.87 -22.53
N THR A 28 -16.35 16.47 -22.92
CA THR A 28 -17.51 16.28 -22.04
C THR A 28 -17.37 15.07 -21.12
N THR A 29 -16.90 13.94 -21.63
CA THR A 29 -16.68 12.72 -20.82
C THR A 29 -15.57 12.93 -19.79
N ARG A 30 -14.52 13.67 -20.15
CA ARG A 30 -13.45 14.06 -19.22
C ARG A 30 -13.97 14.96 -18.10
N PHE A 31 -14.83 15.93 -18.42
CA PHE A 31 -15.45 16.80 -17.44
C PHE A 31 -16.39 16.04 -16.48
N LEU A 32 -17.23 15.14 -17.01
CA LEU A 32 -18.10 14.29 -16.21
C LEU A 32 -17.31 13.40 -15.25
N TYR A 33 -16.21 12.81 -15.72
CA TYR A 33 -15.34 12.00 -14.85
C TYR A 33 -14.68 12.84 -13.75
N PHE A 34 -14.24 14.06 -14.06
CA PHE A 34 -13.69 14.98 -13.07
C PHE A 34 -14.72 15.34 -11.99
N LEU A 35 -15.96 15.63 -12.39
CA LEU A 35 -17.05 15.87 -11.45
C LEU A 35 -17.31 14.65 -10.57
N TYR A 36 -17.30 13.44 -11.16
CA TYR A 36 -17.42 12.19 -10.42
C TYR A 36 -16.31 12.01 -9.37
N THR A 37 -15.04 12.24 -9.73
CA THR A 37 -13.91 12.21 -8.79
C THR A 37 -14.10 13.20 -7.63
N ILE A 38 -14.54 14.43 -7.92
CA ILE A 38 -14.80 15.44 -6.88
C ILE A 38 -15.92 14.97 -5.95
N ILE A 39 -17.02 14.45 -6.48
CA ILE A 39 -18.14 13.97 -5.66
C ILE A 39 -17.68 12.85 -4.73
N VAL A 40 -16.91 11.88 -5.21
CA VAL A 40 -16.37 10.79 -4.37
C VAL A 40 -15.47 11.34 -3.26
N LEU A 41 -14.55 12.26 -3.58
CA LEU A 41 -13.67 12.89 -2.59
C LEU A 41 -14.46 13.71 -1.55
N MET A 42 -15.48 14.45 -1.98
CA MET A 42 -16.33 15.24 -1.09
C MET A 42 -17.14 14.34 -0.14
N LEU A 43 -17.70 13.23 -0.64
CA LEU A 43 -18.43 12.28 0.20
C LEU A 43 -17.52 11.64 1.25
N ILE A 44 -16.30 11.25 0.89
CA ILE A 44 -15.33 10.70 1.86
C ILE A 44 -14.92 11.78 2.87
N PHE A 45 -14.73 13.03 2.43
CA PHE A 45 -14.35 14.13 3.31
C PHE A 45 -15.46 14.49 4.32
N ILE A 46 -16.71 14.54 3.89
CA ILE A 46 -17.86 14.75 4.78
C ILE A 46 -17.91 13.65 5.83
N TYR A 47 -17.71 12.39 5.44
CA TYR A 47 -17.67 11.28 6.37
C TYR A 47 -16.56 11.43 7.42
N LEU A 48 -15.35 11.77 6.95
CA LEU A 48 -14.21 12.00 7.81
C LEU A 48 -14.51 13.08 8.86
N MET A 49 -15.12 14.20 8.45
CA MET A 49 -15.48 15.28 9.37
C MET A 49 -16.51 14.83 10.42
N LEU A 50 -17.54 14.09 10.01
CA LEU A 50 -18.53 13.54 10.95
C LEU A 50 -17.88 12.62 11.98
N LEU A 51 -16.95 11.77 11.55
CA LEU A 51 -16.27 10.82 12.42
C LEU A 51 -15.28 11.50 13.38
N ILE A 52 -14.56 12.53 12.93
CA ILE A 52 -13.69 13.34 13.79
C ILE A 52 -14.52 14.03 14.86
N VAL A 53 -15.63 14.67 14.48
CA VAL A 53 -16.57 15.31 15.41
C VAL A 53 -17.05 14.31 16.45
N ASP A 54 -17.51 13.13 16.03
CA ASP A 54 -17.96 12.10 16.96
C ASP A 54 -16.85 11.66 17.93
N THR A 55 -15.63 11.46 17.42
CA THR A 55 -14.46 11.11 18.25
C THR A 55 -14.21 12.15 19.33
N PHE A 56 -14.37 13.45 19.06
CA PHE A 56 -14.18 14.51 20.06
C PHE A 56 -15.26 14.55 21.14
N PHE A 57 -16.50 14.19 20.82
CA PHE A 57 -17.62 14.27 21.77
C PHE A 57 -17.80 13.00 22.61
N GLN A 58 -17.00 11.96 22.37
CA GLN A 58 -17.16 10.67 23.03
C GLN A 58 -16.53 10.65 24.43
N LYS A 59 -17.32 10.20 25.42
CA LYS A 59 -16.91 10.10 26.83
C LYS A 59 -16.44 8.70 27.22
N ASP A 60 -16.96 7.67 26.55
CA ASP A 60 -16.60 6.27 26.82
C ASP A 60 -15.33 5.88 26.05
N ILE A 61 -14.29 5.46 26.78
CA ILE A 61 -12.97 5.15 26.23
C ILE A 61 -12.99 4.04 25.16
N THR A 62 -13.81 3.01 25.32
CA THR A 62 -13.91 1.88 24.37
C THR A 62 -14.41 2.34 23.01
N THR A 63 -15.47 3.16 23.00
CA THR A 63 -16.03 3.73 21.79
C THR A 63 -15.16 4.83 21.19
N LEU A 64 -14.48 5.62 22.03
CA LEU A 64 -13.51 6.61 21.59
C LEU A 64 -12.37 5.95 20.81
N VAL A 65 -11.80 4.87 21.34
CA VAL A 65 -10.72 4.11 20.70
C VAL A 65 -11.18 3.45 19.40
N GLY A 66 -12.42 2.94 19.35
CA GLY A 66 -13.04 2.42 18.13
C GLY A 66 -13.17 3.48 17.04
N ASN A 67 -13.74 4.65 17.38
CA ASN A 67 -13.91 5.77 16.45
C ASN A 67 -12.56 6.33 15.99
N LEU A 68 -11.58 6.42 16.88
CA LEU A 68 -10.21 6.82 16.56
C LEU A 68 -9.59 5.90 15.50
N ASN A 69 -9.68 4.57 15.67
CA ASN A 69 -9.15 3.60 14.71
C ASN A 69 -9.72 3.82 13.31
N ILE A 70 -11.03 3.97 13.22
CA ILE A 70 -11.73 4.18 11.95
C ILE A 70 -11.33 5.52 11.36
N SER A 71 -11.25 6.58 12.18
CA SER A 71 -10.87 7.92 11.72
C SER A 71 -9.48 7.91 11.11
N CYS A 72 -8.53 7.17 11.72
CA CYS A 72 -7.19 6.99 11.19
C CYS A 72 -7.20 6.30 9.82
N VAL A 73 -7.99 5.23 9.65
CA VAL A 73 -8.11 4.50 8.38
C VAL A 73 -8.73 5.36 7.29
N VAL A 74 -9.82 6.08 7.59
CA VAL A 74 -10.48 6.96 6.62
C VAL A 74 -9.59 8.13 6.24
N THR A 75 -8.88 8.72 7.21
CA THR A 75 -7.89 9.77 6.96
C THR A 75 -6.80 9.28 6.01
N ALA A 76 -6.23 8.09 6.27
CA ALA A 76 -5.22 7.50 5.40
C ALA A 76 -5.76 7.22 3.98
N CYS A 77 -6.96 6.67 3.87
CA CYS A 77 -7.64 6.45 2.59
C CYS A 77 -7.83 7.75 1.81
N TYR A 78 -8.30 8.81 2.47
CA TYR A 78 -8.52 10.11 1.86
C TYR A 78 -7.22 10.70 1.29
N PHE A 79 -6.14 10.70 2.06
CA PHE A 79 -4.84 11.20 1.59
C PHE A 79 -4.24 10.36 0.46
N LYS A 80 -4.45 9.03 0.46
CA LYS A 80 -4.04 8.14 -0.65
C LYS A 80 -4.73 8.52 -1.95
N ILE A 81 -6.07 8.69 -1.92
CA ILE A 81 -6.84 9.06 -3.11
C ILE A 81 -6.46 10.46 -3.59
N LEU A 82 -6.30 11.42 -2.68
CA LEU A 82 -5.81 12.76 -3.03
C LEU A 82 -4.45 12.73 -3.70
N LEU A 83 -3.51 11.95 -3.16
CA LEU A 83 -2.18 11.79 -3.75
C LEU A 83 -2.27 11.22 -5.16
N LEU A 84 -3.09 10.19 -5.37
CA LEU A 84 -3.29 9.56 -6.67
C LEU A 84 -3.86 10.54 -7.72
N VAL A 85 -4.81 11.41 -7.32
CA VAL A 85 -5.41 12.43 -8.20
C VAL A 85 -4.42 13.57 -8.50
N ILE A 86 -3.73 14.09 -7.48
CA ILE A 86 -2.80 15.23 -7.61
C ILE A 86 -1.52 14.82 -8.36
N LYS A 87 -0.94 13.68 -7.98
CA LYS A 87 0.35 13.17 -8.50
C LYS A 87 0.21 12.27 -9.71
N HIS A 88 -0.96 12.24 -10.33
CA HIS A 88 -1.28 11.42 -11.50
C HIS A 88 -0.20 11.47 -12.60
N LYS A 89 0.29 12.66 -12.97
CA LYS A 89 1.33 12.81 -14.02
C LYS A 89 2.67 12.21 -13.59
N GLU A 90 3.09 12.48 -12.35
CA GLU A 90 4.37 11.99 -11.83
C GLU A 90 4.35 10.45 -11.70
N ILE A 91 3.21 9.86 -11.31
CA ILE A 91 3.02 8.40 -11.28
C ILE A 91 3.15 7.80 -12.69
N ILE A 92 2.55 8.43 -13.71
CA ILE A 92 2.70 8.01 -15.11
C ILE A 92 4.16 8.09 -15.56
N ASP A 93 4.82 9.22 -15.32
CA ASP A 93 6.18 9.46 -15.79
C ASP A 93 7.18 8.53 -15.13
N MET A 94 6.98 8.19 -13.85
CA MET A 94 7.73 7.14 -13.16
C MET A 94 7.51 5.78 -13.84
N MET A 95 6.27 5.38 -14.15
CA MET A 95 6.01 4.09 -14.82
C MET A 95 6.59 4.02 -16.24
N LYS A 96 6.69 5.14 -16.96
CA LYS A 96 7.34 5.20 -18.29
C LYS A 96 8.82 4.81 -18.24
N ILE A 97 9.49 4.92 -17.08
CA ILE A 97 10.87 4.46 -16.91
C ILE A 97 10.97 2.96 -17.22
N LEU A 98 9.97 2.16 -16.80
CA LEU A 98 9.91 0.72 -17.07
C LEU A 98 9.61 0.39 -18.54
N GLU A 99 9.18 1.36 -19.33
CA GLU A 99 8.90 1.21 -20.77
C GLU A 99 10.12 1.59 -21.65
N LEU A 100 11.22 2.05 -21.04
CA LEU A 100 12.48 2.30 -21.74
C LEU A 100 13.06 1.02 -22.33
N ASN A 101 13.80 1.14 -23.43
CA ASN A 101 14.38 -0.01 -24.13
C ASN A 101 15.29 -0.85 -23.24
N ASP A 102 16.08 -0.21 -22.36
CA ASP A 102 16.94 -0.90 -21.42
C ASP A 102 16.15 -1.66 -20.33
N CYS A 103 14.87 -1.37 -20.10
CA CYS A 103 14.02 -2.08 -19.12
C CYS A 103 13.11 -3.16 -19.77
N LYS A 104 13.09 -3.23 -21.10
CA LYS A 104 12.33 -4.23 -21.87
C LYS A 104 13.14 -5.51 -22.07
N PRO A 105 12.46 -6.67 -22.17
CA PRO A 105 13.13 -7.93 -22.44
C PRO A 105 13.56 -8.04 -23.91
N ASN A 106 14.77 -8.55 -24.14
CA ASN A 106 15.31 -8.83 -25.47
C ASN A 106 15.10 -10.30 -25.88
N ASN A 107 15.10 -11.21 -24.90
CA ASN A 107 15.03 -12.66 -25.10
C ASN A 107 13.80 -13.26 -24.38
N GLU A 108 13.46 -14.52 -24.68
CA GLU A 108 12.38 -15.24 -24.01
C GLU A 108 12.64 -15.41 -22.50
N ILE A 109 13.88 -15.73 -22.11
CA ILE A 109 14.28 -15.83 -20.70
C ILE A 109 14.02 -14.51 -19.94
N GLU A 110 14.45 -13.38 -20.52
CA GLU A 110 14.21 -12.06 -19.94
C GLU A 110 12.71 -11.72 -19.83
N ARG A 111 11.92 -12.18 -20.82
CA ARG A 111 10.47 -12.02 -20.82
C ARG A 111 9.83 -12.83 -19.71
N ASP A 112 10.26 -14.07 -19.49
CA ASP A 112 9.75 -14.96 -18.46
C ASP A 112 10.06 -14.44 -17.06
N ILE A 113 11.25 -13.88 -16.84
CA ILE A 113 11.61 -13.20 -15.58
C ILE A 113 10.62 -12.07 -15.31
N LEU A 114 10.45 -11.14 -16.25
CA LEU A 114 9.53 -10.01 -16.04
C LEU A 114 8.07 -10.45 -15.93
N HIS A 115 7.63 -11.48 -16.66
CA HIS A 115 6.28 -12.01 -16.58
C HIS A 115 6.00 -12.56 -15.18
N ARG A 116 6.93 -13.33 -14.60
CA ARG A 116 6.82 -13.87 -13.24
C ARG A 116 6.61 -12.78 -12.19
N TYR A 117 7.35 -11.67 -12.29
CA TYR A 117 7.19 -10.55 -11.35
C TYR A 117 5.90 -9.77 -11.56
N LYS A 118 5.42 -9.65 -12.80
CA LYS A 118 4.10 -9.08 -13.09
C LYS A 118 2.99 -9.96 -12.51
N ASP A 119 3.08 -11.28 -12.69
CA ASP A 119 2.14 -12.23 -12.11
C ASP A 119 2.17 -12.18 -10.58
N LYS A 120 3.36 -12.11 -9.98
CA LYS A 120 3.53 -11.93 -8.54
C LYS A 120 2.86 -10.66 -8.05
N ALA A 121 3.04 -9.52 -8.73
CA ALA A 121 2.39 -8.26 -8.38
C ALA A 121 0.85 -8.34 -8.49
N GLN A 122 0.33 -8.91 -9.57
CA GLN A 122 -1.12 -9.13 -9.75
C GLN A 122 -1.69 -10.06 -8.68
N PHE A 123 -0.99 -11.16 -8.40
CA PHE A 123 -1.39 -12.13 -7.40
C PHE A 123 -1.42 -11.52 -6.01
N THR A 124 -0.38 -10.78 -5.62
CA THR A 124 -0.34 -10.05 -4.35
C THR A 124 -1.51 -9.06 -4.24
N SER A 125 -1.79 -8.30 -5.31
CA SER A 125 -2.91 -7.36 -5.33
C SER A 125 -4.26 -8.05 -5.17
N LYS A 126 -4.50 -9.12 -5.94
CA LYS A 126 -5.73 -9.91 -5.89
C LYS A 126 -5.94 -10.56 -4.52
N MET A 127 -4.91 -11.18 -3.95
CA MET A 127 -4.99 -11.84 -2.64
C MET A 127 -5.30 -10.84 -1.53
N PHE A 128 -4.64 -9.68 -1.51
CA PHE A 128 -4.92 -8.66 -0.50
C PHE A 128 -6.33 -8.06 -0.65
N LEU A 129 -6.79 -7.82 -1.88
CA LEU A 129 -8.16 -7.38 -2.15
C LEU A 129 -9.19 -8.41 -1.68
N ILE A 130 -9.01 -9.70 -1.99
CA ILE A 130 -9.91 -10.76 -1.52
C ILE A 130 -9.90 -10.84 0.00
N PHE A 131 -8.73 -10.82 0.63
CA PHE A 131 -8.61 -10.89 2.08
C PHE A 131 -9.30 -9.72 2.79
N SER A 132 -9.11 -8.49 2.28
CA SER A 132 -9.79 -7.30 2.78
C SER A 132 -11.31 -7.36 2.57
N ALA A 133 -11.77 -7.83 1.40
CA ALA A 133 -13.19 -7.99 1.10
C ALA A 133 -13.86 -9.02 2.02
N ILE A 134 -13.24 -10.19 2.24
CA ILE A 134 -13.76 -11.21 3.16
C ILE A 134 -13.90 -10.61 4.56
N THR A 135 -12.86 -9.94 5.05
CA THR A 135 -12.88 -9.32 6.38
C THR A 135 -14.02 -8.31 6.51
N VAL A 136 -14.16 -7.41 5.53
CA VAL A 136 -15.26 -6.44 5.49
C VAL A 136 -16.63 -7.13 5.46
N THR A 137 -16.81 -8.19 4.67
CA THR A 137 -18.09 -8.90 4.63
C THR A 137 -18.43 -9.56 5.95
N VAL A 138 -17.46 -10.15 6.65
CA VAL A 138 -17.63 -10.70 8.00
C VAL A 138 -18.11 -9.60 8.96
N LEU A 139 -17.48 -8.44 8.91
CA LEU A 139 -17.81 -7.32 9.79
C LEU A 139 -19.19 -6.70 9.49
N VAL A 140 -19.63 -6.69 8.23
CA VAL A 140 -20.96 -6.20 7.85
C VAL A 140 -22.05 -7.20 8.21
N ILE A 141 -21.78 -8.51 8.13
CA ILE A 141 -22.76 -9.58 8.39
C ILE A 141 -22.90 -9.91 9.87
N ALA A 142 -21.83 -9.80 10.66
CA ALA A 142 -21.83 -10.17 12.08
C ALA A 142 -22.94 -9.53 12.94
N PRO A 143 -23.34 -8.26 12.73
CA PRO A 143 -24.48 -7.66 13.42
C PRO A 143 -25.84 -8.34 13.12
N PHE A 144 -25.98 -8.97 11.94
CA PHE A 144 -27.23 -9.63 11.53
C PHE A 144 -27.36 -11.07 12.03
N THR A 145 -26.24 -11.75 12.29
CA THR A 145 -26.23 -13.18 12.66
C THR A 145 -26.29 -13.40 14.16
N TYR A 146 -25.92 -12.41 14.98
CA TYR A 146 -25.98 -12.51 16.43
C TYR A 146 -27.33 -11.97 16.94
N ASN A 147 -28.06 -12.81 17.69
CA ASN A 147 -29.44 -12.57 18.22
C ASN A 147 -29.55 -11.45 19.28
N GLY A 148 -28.80 -10.35 19.15
CA GLY A 148 -28.89 -9.17 20.02
C GLY A 148 -29.95 -8.14 19.60
N GLY A 149 -30.61 -8.34 18.46
CA GLY A 149 -31.49 -7.36 17.82
C GLY A 149 -30.72 -6.23 17.14
N LEU A 150 -31.31 -5.65 16.09
CA LEU A 150 -30.82 -4.44 15.40
C LEU A 150 -30.56 -3.26 16.36
N GLU A 151 -31.14 -3.30 17.57
CA GLU A 151 -31.14 -2.22 18.56
C GLU A 151 -29.87 -2.11 19.43
N LYS A 152 -28.95 -3.11 19.45
CA LYS A 152 -27.80 -3.09 20.38
C LYS A 152 -26.40 -3.25 19.78
N ARG A 153 -26.28 -3.59 18.50
CA ARG A 153 -24.97 -3.59 17.81
C ARG A 153 -25.02 -2.70 16.58
N ASN A 154 -24.58 -1.47 16.79
CA ASN A 154 -24.26 -0.57 15.69
C ASN A 154 -23.16 -1.22 14.84
N LEU A 155 -23.43 -1.34 13.53
CA LEU A 155 -22.42 -1.63 12.50
C LEU A 155 -21.14 -0.85 12.78
N LEU A 156 -20.02 -1.39 12.31
CA LEU A 156 -18.62 -0.98 12.51
C LEU A 156 -18.34 0.53 12.68
N PHE A 157 -19.20 1.39 12.15
CA PHE A 157 -19.16 2.82 12.21
C PHE A 157 -20.31 3.37 13.08
N ARG A 158 -20.01 3.67 14.35
CA ARG A 158 -20.92 4.43 15.20
C ARG A 158 -20.63 5.91 14.97
N VAL A 159 -21.58 6.63 14.39
CA VAL A 159 -21.56 8.10 14.29
C VAL A 159 -22.67 8.62 15.19
N ARG A 160 -22.31 9.40 16.20
CA ARG A 160 -23.23 10.06 17.14
C ARG A 160 -24.27 10.89 16.42
N GLY A 161 -25.48 10.35 16.40
CA GLY A 161 -26.62 10.79 15.59
C GLY A 161 -27.48 9.61 15.13
N SER A 162 -26.94 8.38 15.11
CA SER A 162 -27.71 7.16 14.82
C SER A 162 -28.44 6.55 16.02
N ASP A 163 -28.11 6.97 17.25
CA ASP A 163 -28.66 6.39 18.48
C ASP A 163 -29.99 7.05 18.89
N ASP A 164 -30.29 8.25 18.38
CA ASP A 164 -31.62 8.83 18.52
C ASP A 164 -32.52 8.28 17.40
N GLU A 165 -33.19 7.16 17.68
CA GLU A 165 -34.25 6.57 16.83
C GLU A 165 -35.35 7.57 16.41
N LYS A 166 -35.37 8.75 17.05
CA LYS A 166 -36.31 9.84 16.80
C LYS A 166 -36.27 10.38 15.37
N ASN A 167 -35.17 10.21 14.64
CA ASN A 167 -35.02 10.68 13.25
C ASN A 167 -34.55 9.57 12.30
N LEU A 168 -35.48 8.68 11.91
CA LEU A 168 -35.26 7.59 10.94
C LEU A 168 -34.50 8.04 9.67
N PHE A 169 -34.75 9.26 9.20
CA PHE A 169 -34.09 9.82 8.02
C PHE A 169 -32.57 9.95 8.19
N ILE A 170 -32.10 10.46 9.33
CA ILE A 170 -30.67 10.65 9.62
C ILE A 170 -30.00 9.27 9.75
N TYR A 171 -30.67 8.34 10.42
CA TYR A 171 -30.20 6.96 10.55
C TYR A 171 -29.96 6.29 9.19
N VAL A 172 -30.94 6.37 8.29
CA VAL A 172 -30.84 5.79 6.94
C VAL A 172 -29.70 6.43 6.14
N ILE A 173 -29.55 7.75 6.19
CA ILE A 173 -28.47 8.46 5.49
C ILE A 173 -27.09 8.00 5.99
N THR A 174 -26.87 7.93 7.30
CA THR A 174 -25.59 7.50 7.86
C THR A 174 -25.26 6.07 7.43
N LYS A 175 -26.24 5.16 7.42
CA LYS A 175 -26.02 3.77 6.97
C LYS A 175 -25.75 3.65 5.48
N LEU A 176 -26.40 4.46 4.65
CA LEU A 176 -26.06 4.55 3.22
C LEU A 176 -24.64 5.08 3.01
N HIS A 177 -24.21 6.04 3.83
CA HIS A 177 -22.86 6.60 3.76
C HIS A 177 -21.77 5.62 4.22
N ASP A 178 -22.04 4.84 5.27
CA ASP A 178 -21.19 3.73 5.70
C ASP A 178 -21.01 2.70 4.58
N LEU A 179 -22.11 2.30 3.94
CA LEU A 179 -22.10 1.36 2.81
C LEU A 179 -21.30 1.92 1.63
N PHE A 180 -21.43 3.23 1.35
CA PHE A 180 -20.63 3.91 0.33
C PHE A 180 -19.13 3.85 0.67
N LEU A 181 -18.72 4.16 1.89
CA LEU A 181 -17.32 4.13 2.29
C LEU A 181 -16.74 2.70 2.19
N VAL A 182 -17.52 1.70 2.60
CA VAL A 182 -17.13 0.30 2.48
C VAL A 182 -17.02 -0.13 1.01
N GLY A 183 -18.00 0.24 0.17
CA GLY A 183 -18.03 -0.15 -1.25
C GLY A 183 -16.99 0.56 -2.12
N PHE A 184 -16.72 1.84 -1.86
CA PHE A 184 -15.80 2.65 -2.67
C PHE A 184 -14.44 2.83 -1.99
N GLY A 185 -14.43 3.21 -0.72
CA GLY A 185 -13.20 3.55 0.02
C GLY A 185 -12.28 2.36 0.24
N MET A 186 -12.82 1.20 0.65
CA MET A 186 -11.98 0.03 0.96
C MET A 186 -11.23 -0.53 -0.25
N PRO A 187 -11.87 -0.79 -1.41
CA PRO A 187 -11.15 -1.26 -2.59
C PRO A 187 -10.14 -0.25 -3.11
N LEU A 188 -10.44 1.06 -3.02
CA LEU A 188 -9.50 2.13 -3.35
C LEU A 188 -8.27 2.10 -2.44
N ASN A 189 -8.48 2.05 -1.12
CA ASN A 189 -7.39 1.98 -0.14
C ASN A 189 -6.51 0.74 -0.37
N ALA A 190 -7.12 -0.43 -0.49
CA ALA A 190 -6.39 -1.68 -0.71
C ALA A 190 -5.62 -1.69 -2.05
N SER A 191 -6.23 -1.18 -3.13
CA SER A 191 -5.58 -1.08 -4.44
C SER A 191 -4.41 -0.09 -4.45
N PHE A 192 -4.48 0.96 -3.64
CA PHE A 192 -3.37 1.91 -3.49
C PHE A 192 -2.18 1.26 -2.78
N ASP A 193 -2.43 0.50 -1.72
CA ASP A 193 -1.38 -0.18 -0.98
C ASP A 193 -0.68 -1.24 -1.83
N THR A 194 -1.48 -2.00 -2.59
CA THR A 194 -0.94 -3.00 -3.52
C THR A 194 -0.32 -2.39 -4.77
N LEU A 195 -0.63 -1.12 -5.11
CA LEU A 195 0.06 -0.40 -6.19
C LEU A 195 1.51 -0.16 -5.79
N ILE A 196 1.74 0.39 -4.60
CA ILE A 196 3.10 0.63 -4.08
C ILE A 196 3.85 -0.70 -3.95
N ALA A 197 3.21 -1.73 -3.38
CA ALA A 197 3.77 -3.07 -3.30
C ALA A 197 4.14 -3.63 -4.68
N GLY A 198 3.26 -3.49 -5.66
CA GLY A 198 3.48 -3.94 -7.04
C GLY A 198 4.66 -3.20 -7.69
N LEU A 199 4.80 -1.89 -7.48
CA LEU A 199 5.95 -1.12 -7.98
C LEU A 199 7.27 -1.60 -7.37
N MET A 200 7.29 -1.93 -6.07
CA MET A 200 8.46 -2.54 -5.42
C MET A 200 8.76 -3.94 -6.00
N VAL A 201 7.75 -4.78 -6.21
CA VAL A 201 7.90 -6.10 -6.85
C VAL A 201 8.45 -5.98 -8.28
N LEU A 202 7.98 -5.00 -9.06
CA LEU A 202 8.52 -4.72 -10.39
C LEU A 202 9.98 -4.27 -10.34
N THR A 203 10.36 -3.51 -9.31
CA THR A 203 11.76 -3.14 -9.06
C THR A 203 12.62 -4.37 -8.82
N CYS A 204 12.16 -5.33 -8.00
CA CYS A 204 12.84 -6.62 -7.83
C CYS A 204 13.01 -7.36 -9.15
N GLY A 205 11.97 -7.39 -9.99
CA GLY A 205 12.05 -8.02 -11.32
C GLY A 205 13.08 -7.36 -12.24
N GLN A 206 13.26 -6.03 -12.14
CA GLN A 206 14.30 -5.32 -12.88
C GLN A 206 15.71 -5.63 -12.36
N TYR A 207 15.89 -5.83 -11.05
CA TYR A 207 17.16 -6.31 -10.49
C TYR A 207 17.48 -7.74 -10.95
N GLU A 208 16.51 -8.65 -10.97
CA GLU A 208 16.74 -10.02 -11.45
C GLU A 208 17.09 -10.05 -12.94
N LEU A 209 16.40 -9.23 -13.75
CA LEU A 209 16.76 -9.02 -15.15
C LEU A 209 18.20 -8.48 -15.31
N LEU A 210 18.59 -7.54 -14.46
CA LEU A 210 19.94 -6.99 -14.46
C LEU A 210 20.99 -8.06 -14.11
N TYR A 211 20.69 -8.97 -13.18
CA TYR A 211 21.59 -10.08 -12.83
C TYR A 211 21.84 -11.00 -14.02
N ASP A 212 20.77 -11.40 -14.71
CA ASP A 212 20.88 -12.26 -15.90
C ASP A 212 21.73 -11.61 -16.98
N ARG A 213 21.51 -10.31 -17.24
CA ARG A 213 22.31 -9.55 -18.20
C ARG A 213 23.77 -9.40 -17.78
N LEU A 214 24.03 -9.12 -16.50
CA LEU A 214 25.38 -9.01 -15.96
C LEU A 214 26.15 -10.32 -16.09
N ARG A 215 25.49 -11.45 -15.90
CA ARG A 215 26.09 -12.78 -16.02
C ARG A 215 26.57 -13.07 -17.45
N HIS A 216 25.79 -12.69 -18.45
CA HIS A 216 26.06 -12.94 -19.88
C HIS A 216 26.70 -11.74 -20.62
N ALA A 217 27.11 -10.69 -19.91
CA ALA A 217 27.70 -9.50 -20.51
C ALA A 217 29.17 -9.73 -20.87
N THR A 218 29.43 -10.05 -22.14
CA THR A 218 30.77 -10.36 -22.66
C THR A 218 31.49 -9.14 -23.26
N THR A 219 30.75 -8.15 -23.74
CA THR A 219 31.28 -6.96 -24.44
C THR A 219 31.16 -5.70 -23.59
N TYR A 220 32.10 -4.75 -23.76
CA TYR A 220 32.05 -3.45 -23.08
C TYR A 220 30.74 -2.69 -23.32
N SER A 221 30.15 -2.77 -24.53
CA SER A 221 28.86 -2.16 -24.86
C SER A 221 27.71 -2.75 -24.03
N LYS A 222 27.66 -4.09 -23.88
CA LYS A 222 26.67 -4.78 -23.04
C LYS A 222 26.79 -4.39 -21.57
N ILE A 223 28.02 -4.26 -21.06
CA ILE A 223 28.26 -3.79 -19.69
C ILE A 223 27.80 -2.33 -19.53
N CYS A 224 28.05 -1.46 -20.50
CA CYS A 224 27.52 -0.09 -20.47
C CYS A 224 25.99 -0.05 -20.43
N ASN A 225 25.32 -0.95 -21.16
CA ASN A 225 23.86 -1.07 -21.09
C ASN A 225 23.40 -1.57 -19.70
N CYS A 226 24.11 -2.52 -19.08
CA CYS A 226 23.82 -2.96 -17.71
C CYS A 226 23.98 -1.82 -16.69
N VAL A 227 25.03 -1.01 -16.81
CA VAL A 227 25.24 0.17 -15.96
C VAL A 227 24.10 1.17 -16.12
N ARG A 228 23.68 1.43 -17.37
CA ARG A 228 22.54 2.33 -17.65
C ARG A 228 21.23 1.78 -17.10
N HIS A 229 20.99 0.47 -17.26
CA HIS A 229 19.83 -0.21 -16.71
C HIS A 229 19.79 -0.12 -15.18
N HIS A 230 20.93 -0.36 -14.50
CA HIS A 230 21.05 -0.16 -13.06
C HIS A 230 20.73 1.28 -12.63
N GLN A 231 21.20 2.29 -13.38
CA GLN A 231 20.86 3.69 -13.11
C GLN A 231 19.36 3.97 -13.24
N TYR A 232 18.66 3.34 -14.21
CA TYR A 232 17.21 3.46 -14.31
C TYR A 232 16.48 2.80 -13.14
N ILE A 233 16.98 1.66 -12.64
CA ILE A 233 16.42 1.01 -11.45
C ILE A 233 16.55 1.92 -10.23
N LEU A 234 17.75 2.49 -9.99
CA LEU A 234 17.96 3.43 -8.88
C LEU A 234 17.07 4.68 -9.02
N LYS A 235 16.97 5.23 -10.23
CA LYS A 235 16.06 6.36 -10.51
C LYS A 235 14.60 6.00 -10.22
N PHE A 236 14.17 4.81 -10.60
CA PHE A 236 12.81 4.34 -10.36
C PHE A 236 12.53 4.15 -8.87
N SER A 237 13.43 3.50 -8.12
CA SER A 237 13.37 3.39 -6.66
C SER A 237 13.29 4.76 -5.98
N LYS A 238 14.10 5.71 -6.44
CA LYS A 238 14.08 7.08 -5.90
C LYS A 238 12.75 7.80 -6.19
N CYS A 239 12.17 7.62 -7.37
CA CYS A 239 10.83 8.14 -7.68
C CYS A 239 9.75 7.53 -6.76
N ILE A 240 9.83 6.23 -6.43
CA ILE A 240 8.91 5.60 -5.47
C ILE A 240 9.04 6.26 -4.08
N GLU A 241 10.27 6.46 -3.61
CA GLU A 241 10.55 7.12 -2.33
C GLU A 241 10.04 8.57 -2.31
N ASP A 242 10.31 9.34 -3.35
CA ASP A 242 9.93 10.76 -3.40
C ASP A 242 8.41 10.95 -3.53
N LEU A 243 7.72 10.05 -4.25
CA LEU A 243 6.28 10.11 -4.44
C LEU A 243 5.49 9.58 -3.25
N PHE A 244 5.90 8.43 -2.70
CA PHE A 244 5.11 7.71 -1.72
C PHE A 244 5.73 7.71 -0.32
N GLY A 245 7.00 8.07 -0.17
CA GLY A 245 7.75 7.91 1.09
C GLY A 245 7.10 8.59 2.29
N THR A 246 6.71 9.87 2.16
CA THR A 246 6.02 10.60 3.24
C THR A 246 4.67 9.96 3.60
N LEU A 247 3.92 9.53 2.58
CA LEU A 247 2.63 8.88 2.79
C LEU A 247 2.81 7.53 3.50
N VAL A 248 3.77 6.71 3.08
CA VAL A 248 4.09 5.42 3.73
C VAL A 248 4.56 5.64 5.17
N PHE A 249 5.34 6.70 5.44
CA PHE A 249 5.77 7.04 6.80
C PHE A 249 4.57 7.33 7.72
N VAL A 250 3.65 8.18 7.27
CA VAL A 250 2.41 8.48 8.00
C VAL A 250 1.58 7.21 8.17
N GLN A 251 1.48 6.37 7.14
CA GLN A 251 0.78 5.08 7.22
C GLN A 251 1.38 4.16 8.28
N CYS A 252 2.71 4.03 8.37
CA CYS A 252 3.38 3.22 9.40
C CYS A 252 3.06 3.72 10.82
N PHE A 253 3.07 5.04 11.02
CA PHE A 253 2.71 5.65 12.30
C PHE A 253 1.24 5.39 12.66
N MET A 254 0.33 5.59 11.71
CA MET A 254 -1.11 5.32 11.91
C MET A 254 -1.37 3.84 12.19
N SER A 255 -0.69 2.93 11.49
CA SER A 255 -0.78 1.49 11.74
C SER A 255 -0.30 1.11 13.14
N MET A 256 0.73 1.78 13.69
CA MET A 256 1.19 1.58 15.07
C MET A 256 0.08 1.91 16.09
N VAL A 257 -0.58 3.06 15.91
CA VAL A 257 -1.70 3.49 16.76
C VAL A 257 -2.87 2.52 16.62
N ILE A 258 -3.25 2.15 15.39
CA ILE A 258 -4.36 1.24 15.12
C ILE A 258 -4.13 -0.13 15.76
N VAL A 259 -2.94 -0.72 15.60
CA VAL A 259 -2.61 -2.03 16.19
C VAL A 259 -2.71 -1.98 17.71
N CYS A 260 -2.14 -0.94 18.34
CA CYS A 260 -2.24 -0.74 19.79
C CYS A 260 -3.71 -0.68 20.27
N CYS A 261 -4.50 0.18 19.63
CA CYS A 261 -5.90 0.40 19.96
C CYS A 261 -6.77 -0.85 19.74
N LEU A 262 -6.50 -1.64 18.70
CA LEU A 262 -7.23 -2.90 18.43
C LEU A 262 -6.92 -3.97 19.46
N ILE A 263 -5.66 -4.12 19.87
CA ILE A 263 -5.28 -5.05 20.94
C ILE A 263 -5.99 -4.63 22.25
N TYR A 264 -6.04 -3.34 22.56
CA TYR A 264 -6.75 -2.81 23.72
C TYR A 264 -8.25 -3.17 23.69
N ILE A 265 -8.92 -2.92 22.56
CA ILE A 265 -10.33 -3.29 22.39
C ILE A 265 -10.53 -4.80 22.57
N MET A 266 -9.68 -5.64 21.98
CA MET A 266 -9.78 -7.10 22.10
C MET A 266 -9.73 -7.60 23.55
N VAL A 267 -8.94 -6.94 24.41
CA VAL A 267 -8.83 -7.29 25.83
C VAL A 267 -10.08 -6.87 26.62
N LEU A 268 -10.69 -5.74 26.27
CA LEU A 268 -11.87 -5.22 26.97
C LEU A 268 -13.18 -5.92 26.57
N MET A 269 -13.25 -6.47 25.35
CA MET A 269 -14.49 -7.06 24.82
C MET A 269 -14.82 -8.39 25.51
N LYS A 270 -16.03 -8.45 26.08
CA LYS A 270 -16.56 -9.67 26.73
C LYS A 270 -17.12 -10.68 25.73
N SER A 271 -17.72 -10.20 24.63
CA SER A 271 -18.29 -11.06 23.59
C SER A 271 -17.19 -11.75 22.77
N VAL A 272 -17.36 -13.04 22.51
CA VAL A 272 -16.49 -13.80 21.59
C VAL A 272 -16.58 -13.22 20.18
N VAL A 273 -17.76 -12.74 19.76
CA VAL A 273 -17.98 -12.19 18.42
C VAL A 273 -17.27 -10.85 18.24
N ASP A 274 -17.33 -9.92 19.21
CA ASP A 274 -16.61 -8.63 19.14
C ASP A 274 -15.08 -8.83 19.09
N ARG A 275 -14.58 -9.81 19.86
CA ARG A 275 -13.16 -10.18 19.85
C ARG A 275 -12.74 -10.75 18.50
N PHE A 276 -13.59 -11.59 17.90
CA PHE A 276 -13.32 -12.16 16.58
C PHE A 276 -13.28 -11.07 15.49
N GLU A 277 -14.26 -10.16 15.48
CA GLU A 277 -14.29 -9.02 14.55
C GLU A 277 -13.03 -8.15 14.67
N SER A 278 -12.65 -7.80 15.90
CA SER A 278 -11.43 -7.03 16.18
C SER A 278 -10.17 -7.77 15.75
N ALA A 279 -10.11 -9.10 15.93
CA ALA A 279 -9.00 -9.92 15.49
C ALA A 279 -8.89 -9.99 13.95
N CYS A 280 -10.01 -10.11 13.24
CA CYS A 280 -10.06 -10.04 11.78
C CYS A 280 -9.54 -8.67 11.30
N PHE A 281 -9.99 -7.58 11.90
CA PHE A 281 -9.54 -6.24 11.52
C PHE A 281 -8.05 -6.02 11.81
N LEU A 282 -7.56 -6.49 12.97
CA LEU A 282 -6.14 -6.49 13.31
C LEU A 282 -5.32 -7.27 12.27
N SER A 283 -5.81 -8.43 11.83
CA SER A 283 -5.11 -9.26 10.83
C SER A 283 -4.92 -8.53 9.50
N VAL A 284 -5.92 -7.77 9.03
CA VAL A 284 -5.82 -6.95 7.81
C VAL A 284 -4.75 -5.86 7.98
N MET A 285 -4.75 -5.16 9.12
CA MET A 285 -3.79 -4.10 9.41
C MET A 285 -2.34 -4.61 9.51
N LEU A 286 -2.16 -5.79 10.10
CA LEU A 286 -0.84 -6.44 10.18
C LEU A 286 -0.34 -6.87 8.79
N VAL A 287 -1.20 -7.46 7.97
CA VAL A 287 -0.86 -7.86 6.59
C VAL A 287 -0.56 -6.62 5.74
N GLN A 288 -1.32 -5.52 5.90
CA GLN A 288 -1.05 -4.26 5.22
C GLN A 288 0.33 -3.69 5.57
N LEU A 289 0.71 -3.69 6.85
CA LEU A 289 2.03 -3.22 7.28
C LEU A 289 3.16 -4.15 6.78
N LEU A 290 2.92 -5.46 6.83
CA LEU A 290 3.85 -6.47 6.31
C LEU A 290 4.06 -6.30 4.81
N LEU A 291 3.01 -5.97 4.04
CA LEU A 291 3.08 -5.75 2.60
C LEU A 291 4.13 -4.68 2.24
N TYR A 292 4.17 -3.56 2.95
CA TYR A 292 5.18 -2.52 2.72
C TYR A 292 6.58 -2.99 3.12
N CYS A 293 6.73 -3.52 4.34
CA CYS A 293 8.02 -3.85 4.91
C CYS A 293 8.69 -5.04 4.20
N TRP A 294 7.90 -6.04 3.80
CA TRP A 294 8.38 -7.20 3.06
C TRP A 294 8.90 -6.80 1.68
N ASN A 295 8.09 -6.09 0.89
CA ASN A 295 8.50 -5.71 -0.47
C ASN A 295 9.65 -4.70 -0.45
N GLY A 296 9.72 -3.79 0.53
CA GLY A 296 10.88 -2.93 0.73
C GLY A 296 12.15 -3.71 1.07
N ASN A 297 12.04 -4.73 1.93
CA ASN A 297 13.16 -5.61 2.29
C ASN A 297 13.64 -6.46 1.10
N GLU A 298 12.73 -6.94 0.26
CA GLU A 298 13.06 -7.68 -0.95
C GLU A 298 13.83 -6.80 -1.95
N VAL A 299 13.39 -5.55 -2.17
CA VAL A 299 14.13 -4.60 -3.02
C VAL A 299 15.52 -4.36 -2.46
N PHE A 300 15.65 -4.21 -1.14
CA PHE A 300 16.96 -4.08 -0.49
C PHE A 300 17.84 -5.31 -0.71
N SER A 301 17.32 -6.51 -0.50
CA SER A 301 18.03 -7.78 -0.72
C SER A 301 18.51 -7.89 -2.18
N MET A 302 17.64 -7.55 -3.14
CA MET A 302 17.96 -7.51 -4.57
C MET A 302 18.91 -6.36 -4.94
N SER A 303 19.00 -5.30 -4.16
CA SER A 303 20.03 -4.27 -4.42
C SER A 303 21.43 -4.76 -3.99
N GLN A 304 21.52 -5.55 -2.92
CA GLN A 304 22.79 -6.09 -2.40
C GLN A 304 23.39 -7.15 -3.33
N GLY A 305 22.54 -7.97 -3.95
CA GLY A 305 23.00 -9.03 -4.85
C GLY A 305 23.63 -8.52 -6.14
N VAL A 306 23.49 -7.23 -6.50
CA VAL A 306 24.14 -6.65 -7.69
C VAL A 306 25.66 -6.80 -7.62
N ALA A 307 26.27 -6.54 -6.46
CA ALA A 307 27.70 -6.68 -6.29
C ALA A 307 28.16 -8.13 -6.52
N ALA A 308 27.44 -9.11 -5.96
CA ALA A 308 27.74 -10.53 -6.17
C ALA A 308 27.57 -10.94 -7.64
N SER A 309 26.50 -10.49 -8.29
CA SER A 309 26.23 -10.79 -9.71
C SER A 309 27.30 -10.24 -10.66
N THR A 310 27.95 -9.12 -10.33
CA THR A 310 29.08 -8.62 -11.14
C THR A 310 30.32 -9.52 -11.08
N LEU A 311 30.54 -10.20 -9.94
CA LEU A 311 31.69 -11.10 -9.74
C LEU A 311 31.45 -12.48 -10.36
N ASN A 312 30.19 -12.90 -10.44
CA ASN A 312 29.76 -14.18 -11.03
C ASN A 312 29.59 -14.13 -12.57
N ASN A 313 30.19 -13.16 -13.26
CA ASN A 313 30.15 -13.10 -14.71
C ASN A 313 30.92 -14.29 -15.32
N GLU A 314 30.30 -14.99 -16.27
CA GLU A 314 30.83 -16.25 -16.82
C GLU A 314 32.16 -16.08 -17.57
N GLU A 315 32.38 -14.89 -18.15
CA GLU A 315 33.59 -14.55 -18.90
C GLU A 315 34.50 -13.59 -18.15
N TRP A 316 34.35 -13.44 -16.82
CA TRP A 316 35.09 -12.45 -16.03
C TRP A 316 36.59 -12.42 -16.34
N SER A 317 37.24 -13.58 -16.46
CA SER A 317 38.67 -13.70 -16.78
C SER A 317 39.02 -13.10 -18.15
N ASN A 318 38.15 -13.30 -19.15
CA ASN A 318 38.33 -12.91 -20.55
C ASN A 318 37.89 -11.47 -20.85
N LEU A 319 37.21 -10.80 -19.90
CA LEU A 319 36.79 -9.42 -20.05
C LEU A 319 37.98 -8.45 -20.20
N SER A 320 37.80 -7.45 -21.07
CA SER A 320 38.74 -6.34 -21.19
C SER A 320 38.95 -5.61 -19.85
N ILE A 321 40.11 -4.99 -19.66
CA ILE A 321 40.40 -4.19 -18.45
C ILE A 321 39.35 -3.07 -18.26
N ARG A 322 38.88 -2.48 -19.37
CA ARG A 322 37.84 -1.44 -19.35
C ARG A 322 36.50 -1.98 -18.83
N SER A 323 36.12 -3.18 -19.27
CA SER A 323 34.94 -3.92 -18.80
C SER A 323 35.03 -4.24 -17.30
N LYS A 324 36.16 -4.78 -16.84
CA LYS A 324 36.41 -5.10 -15.43
C LYS A 324 36.31 -3.86 -14.53
N LYS A 325 36.89 -2.72 -14.95
CA LYS A 325 36.79 -1.45 -14.22
C LYS A 325 35.34 -0.95 -14.10
N ALA A 326 34.55 -1.06 -15.17
CA ALA A 326 33.14 -0.65 -15.14
C ALA A 326 32.31 -1.52 -14.19
N LEU A 327 32.50 -2.84 -14.21
CA LEU A 327 31.83 -3.76 -13.29
C LEU A 327 32.25 -3.53 -11.83
N LEU A 328 33.54 -3.30 -11.57
CA LEU A 328 34.02 -2.95 -10.22
C LEU A 328 33.41 -1.65 -9.72
N LEU A 329 33.32 -0.61 -10.56
CA LEU A 329 32.68 0.66 -10.18
C LEU A 329 31.22 0.42 -9.81
N MET A 330 30.50 -0.36 -10.61
CA MET A 330 29.10 -0.71 -10.35
C MET A 330 28.95 -1.54 -9.06
N SER A 331 29.85 -2.50 -8.81
CA SER A 331 29.90 -3.28 -7.59
C SER A 331 30.11 -2.40 -6.35
N ILE A 332 31.12 -1.51 -6.39
CA ILE A 332 31.39 -0.53 -5.32
C ILE A 332 30.18 0.37 -5.06
N ARG A 333 29.52 0.85 -6.13
CA ARG A 333 28.29 1.64 -5.99
C ARG A 333 27.15 0.84 -5.35
N SER A 334 27.06 -0.44 -5.67
CA SER A 334 26.06 -1.35 -5.11
C SER A 334 26.29 -1.65 -3.63
N TYR A 335 27.52 -1.53 -3.11
CA TYR A 335 27.77 -1.67 -1.66
C TYR A 335 27.09 -0.56 -0.83
N ASN A 336 26.95 0.65 -1.37
CA ASN A 336 26.09 1.69 -0.80
C ASN A 336 24.63 1.46 -1.23
N THR A 337 24.08 0.31 -0.83
CA THR A 337 22.73 -0.11 -1.18
C THR A 337 21.66 0.91 -0.80
N GLU A 338 20.83 1.28 -1.78
CA GLU A 338 19.66 2.11 -1.54
C GLU A 338 18.56 1.27 -0.89
N GLN A 339 18.49 1.32 0.44
CA GLN A 339 17.28 0.92 1.15
C GLN A 339 16.18 1.90 0.77
N LEU A 340 15.04 1.39 0.27
CA LEU A 340 13.84 2.20 0.09
C LEU A 340 13.44 2.81 1.44
N LYS A 341 13.38 4.15 1.48
CA LYS A 341 13.02 4.87 2.69
C LYS A 341 11.58 5.37 2.63
N ALA A 342 10.84 5.20 3.71
CA ALA A 342 9.60 5.91 3.97
C ALA A 342 9.95 7.24 4.65
N SER A 343 9.97 8.32 3.86
CA SER A 343 10.58 9.59 4.25
C SER A 343 12.07 9.43 4.57
N SER A 344 12.81 10.51 4.82
CA SER A 344 14.25 10.42 5.10
C SER A 344 14.61 9.70 6.42
N PHE A 345 13.61 9.23 7.17
CA PHE A 345 13.75 8.76 8.56
C PHE A 345 13.58 7.25 8.77
N LEU A 346 12.82 6.54 7.94
CA LEU A 346 12.41 5.16 8.23
C LEU A 346 12.69 4.24 7.04
N ASN A 347 13.52 3.22 7.24
CA ASN A 347 13.82 2.26 6.18
C ASN A 347 12.72 1.18 6.12
N LEU A 348 12.26 0.85 4.92
CA LEU A 348 11.24 -0.19 4.73
C LEU A 348 11.91 -1.58 4.80
N SER A 349 11.85 -2.19 5.97
CA SER A 349 12.48 -3.48 6.24
C SER A 349 11.68 -4.32 7.25
N LEU A 350 11.99 -5.61 7.32
CA LEU A 350 11.41 -6.50 8.34
C LEU A 350 11.84 -6.11 9.77
N THR A 351 12.99 -5.47 9.93
CA THR A 351 13.42 -4.93 11.23
C THR A 351 12.52 -3.80 11.68
N THR A 352 12.12 -2.90 10.77
CA THR A 352 11.17 -1.83 11.04
C THR A 352 9.77 -2.36 11.34
N TYR A 353 9.32 -3.40 10.63
CA TYR A 353 8.07 -4.10 10.95
C TYR A 353 8.05 -4.56 12.42
N MET A 354 9.09 -5.27 12.86
CA MET A 354 9.21 -5.74 14.24
C MET A 354 9.30 -4.59 15.25
N MET A 355 9.98 -3.48 14.89
CA MET A 355 10.04 -2.29 15.72
C MET A 355 8.64 -1.69 15.95
N ILE A 356 7.84 -1.56 14.88
CA ILE A 356 6.48 -1.02 14.96
C ILE A 356 5.59 -1.92 15.83
N LEU A 357 5.68 -3.25 15.69
CA LEU A 357 4.91 -4.17 16.53
C LEU A 357 5.29 -4.06 18.02
N LYS A 358 6.59 -4.01 18.33
CA LYS A 358 7.06 -3.84 19.72
C LYS A 358 6.61 -2.51 20.30
N ALA A 359 6.70 -1.42 19.54
CA ALA A 359 6.22 -0.11 19.94
C ALA A 359 4.71 -0.10 20.19
N SER A 360 3.92 -0.74 19.30
CA SER A 360 2.47 -0.87 19.46
C SER A 360 2.11 -1.64 20.73
N TYR A 361 2.80 -2.76 21.01
CA TYR A 361 2.60 -3.54 22.23
C TYR A 361 2.98 -2.75 23.49
N SER A 362 4.09 -2.00 23.45
CA SER A 362 4.51 -1.15 24.56
C SER A 362 3.52 -0.01 24.83
N MET A 363 2.94 0.60 23.78
CA MET A 363 1.87 1.58 23.97
C MET A 363 0.61 0.93 24.55
N PHE A 364 0.28 -0.29 24.11
CA PHE A 364 -0.86 -1.03 24.65
C PHE A 364 -0.71 -1.30 26.15
N THR A 365 0.45 -1.76 26.61
CA THR A 365 0.67 -2.03 28.05
C THR A 365 0.60 -0.75 28.89
N LEU A 366 1.06 0.38 28.36
CA LEU A 366 0.90 1.70 28.99
C LEU A 366 -0.58 2.09 29.09
N LEU A 367 -1.35 1.99 27.99
CA LEU A 367 -2.78 2.28 27.98
C LEU A 367 -3.54 1.38 28.97
N GLN A 368 -3.20 0.10 29.02
CA GLN A 368 -3.82 -0.84 29.95
C GLN A 368 -3.58 -0.41 31.40
N ARG A 369 -2.34 -0.03 31.75
CA ARG A 369 -1.99 0.42 33.10
C ARG A 369 -2.72 1.71 33.50
N VAL A 370 -2.77 2.69 32.61
CA VAL A 370 -3.48 3.96 32.86
C VAL A 370 -4.99 3.74 32.97
N SER A 371 -5.55 2.74 32.29
CA SER A 371 -6.98 2.42 32.41
C SER A 371 -7.35 1.57 33.62
N SER A 372 -6.37 0.94 34.27
CA SER A 372 -6.56 0.15 35.49
C SER A 372 -6.38 0.94 36.78
N ASP A 373 -5.75 2.12 36.69
CA ASP A 373 -5.67 3.14 37.76
C ASP A 373 -6.87 4.08 37.66
#